data_AF-A0AAV4LJ06-F1
#
_entry.id   AF-A0AAV4LJ06-F1
#
_cell.length_a   1.000
_cell.length_b   1.000
_cell.length_c   1.000
_cell.angle_alpha   90.00
_cell.angle_beta   90.00
_cell.angle_gamma   90.00
#
_symmetry.space_group_name_H-M   'P 1'
#
loop_
_entity.id
_entity.type
_entity.pdbx_description
1 polymer ?
#
loop_
_entity_poly.entity_id
_entity_poly.type
_entity_poly.pdbx_seq_one_letter_code
_entity_poly.pdbx_strand_id
1 'polypeptide(L)' 'MTCAACANRIEKGLNKLEGVSEETVNFAIEQASVTYTPAKVGLPQIQQKIKSPR' A
#
# COMPACT_ATOMS: atom_id res chain seq x y z
N MET A 1 -9.23 6.41 -6.46
CA MET A 1 -7.80 6.50 -6.82
C MET A 1 -7.78 7.20 -8.17
N THR A 2 -7.37 8.47 -8.30
CA THR A 2 -7.51 9.24 -9.58
C THR A 2 -6.19 9.67 -10.26
N CYS A 3 -5.03 9.34 -9.69
CA CYS A 3 -3.73 9.63 -10.28
C CYS A 3 -2.80 8.41 -10.27
N ALA A 4 -2.28 8.03 -11.45
CA ALA A 4 -1.29 6.96 -11.59
C ALA A 4 -0.01 7.22 -10.78
N ALA A 5 0.43 8.49 -10.70
CA ALA A 5 1.57 8.86 -9.86
C ALA A 5 1.27 8.67 -8.36
N CYS A 6 0.02 8.84 -7.93
CA CYS A 6 -0.38 8.55 -6.55
C CYS A 6 -0.38 7.04 -6.28
N ALA A 7 -0.83 6.21 -7.22
CA ALA A 7 -0.76 4.75 -7.10
C ALA A 7 0.69 4.27 -6.93
N ASN A 8 1.61 4.75 -7.77
CA ASN A 8 3.04 4.43 -7.64
C ASN A 8 3.63 4.88 -6.30
N ARG A 9 3.15 5.98 -5.71
CA ARG A 9 3.58 6.42 -4.37
C ARG A 9 3.04 5.51 -3.27
N ILE A 10 1.80 5.05 -3.40
CA ILE A 10 1.19 4.08 -2.48
C ILE A 10 2.00 2.79 -2.51
N GLU A 11 2.28 2.21 -3.68
CA GLU A 11 3.10 1.00 -3.82
C GLU A 11 4.45 1.13 -3.13
N LYS A 12 5.22 2.17 -3.50
CA LYS A 12 6.52 2.45 -2.87
C LYS A 12 6.41 2.70 -1.38
N GLY A 13 5.30 3.25 -0.92
CA GLY A 13 5.02 3.51 0.49
C GLY A 13 4.75 2.23 1.28
N LEU A 14 4.02 1.29 0.68
CA LEU A 14 3.69 -0.01 1.24
C LEU A 14 4.91 -0.94 1.26
N ASN A 15 5.71 -0.94 0.19
CA ASN A 15 6.96 -1.71 0.10
C ASN A 15 7.95 -1.38 1.23
N LYS A 16 7.92 -0.14 1.73
CA LYS A 16 8.78 0.33 2.82
C LYS A 16 8.31 -0.08 4.21
N LEU A 17 7.09 -0.61 4.35
CA LEU A 17 6.61 -1.06 5.65
C LEU A 17 7.25 -2.40 6.00
N GLU A 18 7.93 -2.45 7.15
CA GLU A 18 8.50 -3.70 7.64
C GLU A 18 7.39 -4.72 7.89
N GLY A 19 7.44 -5.84 7.18
CA GLY A 19 6.43 -6.89 7.26
C GLY A 19 5.47 -6.94 6.07
N VAL A 20 5.54 -6.01 5.12
CA VAL A 20 4.95 -6.21 3.78
C VAL A 20 5.91 -7.06 2.95
N SER A 21 5.40 -8.17 2.41
CA SER A 21 6.16 -9.08 1.55
C SER A 21 5.90 -8.83 0.08
N GLU A 22 4.65 -8.51 -0.27
CA GLU A 22 4.23 -8.18 -1.63
C GLU A 22 3.16 -7.09 -1.60
N GLU A 23 3.24 -6.17 -2.56
CA GLU A 23 2.24 -5.14 -2.79
C GLU A 23 1.97 -4.97 -4.29
N THR A 24 0.70 -4.87 -4.64
CA THR A 24 0.26 -4.60 -6.01
C THR A 24 -0.86 -3.57 -5.96
N VAL A 25 -0.72 -2.45 -6.65
CA VAL A 25 -1.78 -1.44 -6.75
C VAL A 25 -2.20 -1.30 -8.20
N ASN A 26 -3.41 -1.76 -8.49
CA ASN A 26 -4.03 -1.55 -9.78
C ASN A 26 -4.92 -0.31 -9.75
N PHE A 27 -4.36 0.79 -10.25
CA PHE A 27 -5.06 2.05 -10.38
C PHE A 27 -6.30 1.98 -11.30
N ALA A 28 -6.22 1.22 -12.40
CA ALA A 28 -7.28 1.18 -13.41
C ALA A 28 -8.60 0.60 -12.86
N ILE A 29 -8.50 -0.27 -11.86
CA ILE A 29 -9.65 -0.87 -11.16
C ILE A 29 -9.75 -0.43 -9.68
N GLU A 30 -8.99 0.59 -9.28
CA GLU A 30 -8.96 1.15 -7.93
C GLU A 30 -8.71 0.13 -6.80
N GLN A 31 -7.91 -0.90 -7.06
CA GLN A 31 -7.66 -1.99 -6.11
C GLN A 31 -6.20 -2.03 -5.65
N ALA A 32 -5.97 -2.33 -4.37
CA ALA A 32 -4.65 -2.61 -3.81
C ALA A 32 -4.67 -3.96 -3.08
N SER A 33 -3.73 -4.83 -3.43
CA SER A 33 -3.50 -6.13 -2.80
C SER A 33 -2.18 -6.09 -2.05
N VAL A 34 -2.18 -6.51 -0.78
CA VAL A 34 -1.00 -6.47 0.08
C VAL A 34 -0.89 -7.78 0.84
N THR A 35 0.23 -8.47 0.66
CA THR A 35 0.62 -9.63 1.46
C THR A 35 1.51 -9.12 2.58
N TYR A 36 1.09 -9.32 3.83
CA TYR A 36 1.84 -8.82 4.98
C TYR A 36 1.82 -9.80 6.15
N THR A 37 2.79 -9.65 7.04
CA THR A 37 2.93 -10.41 8.28
C THR A 37 2.24 -9.65 9.42
N PRO A 38 1.13 -10.16 9.97
CA PRO A 38 0.36 -9.46 11.02
C PRO A 38 1.15 -9.19 12.30
N ALA A 39 2.20 -9.97 12.56
CA ALA A 39 3.09 -9.77 13.71
C ALA A 39 4.01 -8.53 13.57
N LYS A 40 4.19 -8.01 12.36
CA LYS A 40 5.11 -6.88 12.06
C LYS A 40 4.38 -5.62 11.64
N VAL A 41 3.27 -5.75 10.91
CA VAL A 41 2.46 -4.61 10.44
C VAL A 41 0.98 -4.94 10.53
N GLY A 42 0.19 -3.99 11.02
CA GLY A 42 -1.26 -4.13 11.16
C GLY A 42 -2.06 -3.45 10.04
N LEU A 43 -3.32 -3.87 9.88
CA LEU A 43 -4.28 -3.23 8.97
C LEU A 43 -4.38 -1.70 9.15
N PRO A 44 -4.42 -1.14 10.38
CA PRO A 44 -4.53 0.30 10.55
C PRO A 44 -3.32 1.07 9.99
N GLN A 45 -2.11 0.51 10.10
CA GLN A 45 -0.88 1.11 9.56
C GLN A 45 -0.88 1.09 8.03
N ILE A 46 -1.28 -0.03 7.43
CA ILE A 46 -1.42 -0.16 5.97
C ILE A 46 -2.45 0.85 5.44
N GLN A 47 -3.62 0.93 6.08
CA GLN A 47 -4.66 1.90 5.71
C GLN A 47 -4.20 3.34 5.86
N GLN A 48 -3.46 3.66 6.92
CA GLN A 48 -2.89 4.99 7.12
C GLN A 48 -1.93 5.35 5.99
N LYS A 49 -1.07 4.40 5.58
CA LYS A 49 -0.11 4.62 4.50
C LYS A 49 -0.79 4.85 3.15
N ILE A 50 -1.92 4.17 2.88
CA ILE A 50 -2.73 4.39 1.68
C ILE A 50 -3.42 5.76 1.70
N LYS A 51 -3.95 6.19 2.85
CA LYS A 51 -4.62 7.50 3.00
C LYS A 51 -3.67 8.69 2.93
N SER A 52 -2.41 8.49 3.32
CA SER A 52 -1.36 9.51 3.32
C SER A 52 -0.12 9.05 2.54
N PRO A 53 -0.19 8.94 1.20
CA PRO A 53 0.88 8.39 0.37
C PRO A 53 2.00 9.40 0.08
N ARG A 54 2.45 10.11 1.12
CA ARG A 54 3.66 10.93 1.07
C ARG A 54 4.90 10.05 1.21
#